data_AF-A0A834U444-F1
#
_entry.id   AF-A0A834U444-F1
#
_cell.length_a   1.000
_cell.length_b   1.000
_cell.length_c   1.000
_cell.angle_alpha   90.00
_cell.angle_beta   90.00
_cell.angle_gamma   90.00
#
_symmetry.space_group_name_H-M   'P 1'
#
loop_
_entity.id
_entity.type
_entity.pdbx_description
1 polymer ?
#
loop_
_entity_poly.entity_id
_entity_poly.type
_entity_poly.pdbx_seq_one_letter_code
_entity_poly.pdbx_strand_id
1 'polypeptide(L)' 'MEIYNEEINDLLVVENQKLQIHESLEVGHLHFEYSLKRGIFVAGLREEIVNNAEQVFNLIKAGEGL' A
#
# COMPACT_ATOMS: atom_id res chain seq x y z
N MET A 1 -0.74 -7.39 -1.28
CA MET A 1 -1.81 -7.01 -2.22
C MET A 1 -1.62 -7.77 -3.51
N GLU A 2 -2.73 -8.09 -4.17
CA GLU A 2 -2.77 -8.56 -5.55
C GLU A 2 -3.74 -7.70 -6.37
N ILE A 3 -3.59 -7.75 -7.70
CA ILE A 3 -4.57 -7.19 -8.64
C ILE A 3 -5.03 -8.34 -9.51
N TYR A 4 -6.31 -8.68 -9.41
CA TYR A 4 -6.92 -9.74 -10.19
C TYR A 4 -8.25 -9.26 -10.75
N ASN A 5 -8.46 -9.43 -12.06
CA ASN A 5 -9.67 -8.97 -12.73
C ASN A 5 -10.00 -7.48 -12.46
N GLU A 6 -8.97 -6.63 -12.46
CA GLU A 6 -9.08 -5.19 -12.15
C GLU A 6 -9.59 -4.87 -10.73
N GLU A 7 -9.66 -5.87 -9.84
CA GLU A 7 -9.95 -5.71 -8.42
C GLU A 7 -8.65 -5.76 -7.61
N ILE A 8 -8.54 -4.87 -6.64
CA ILE A 8 -7.40 -4.80 -5.73
C ILE A 8 -7.78 -5.51 -4.43
N ASN A 9 -7.02 -6.55 -4.07
CA ASN A 9 -7.22 -7.32 -2.84
C ASN A 9 -6.05 -7.10 -1.88
N ASP A 10 -6.36 -6.91 -0.60
CA ASP A 10 -5.37 -7.01 0.46
C ASP A 10 -5.15 -8.49 0.81
N LEU A 11 -3.91 -8.95 0.71
CA LEU A 11 -3.56 -10.35 1.00
C LEU A 11 -3.39 -10.61 2.50
N LEU A 12 -3.40 -9.56 3.33
CA LEU A 12 -3.12 -9.63 4.77
C LEU A 12 -4.38 -9.40 5.62
N VAL A 13 -5.56 -9.33 5.01
CA VAL A 13 -6.83 -9.07 5.67
C VAL A 13 -7.84 -10.13 5.22
N VAL A 14 -8.56 -10.71 6.19
CA VAL A 14 -9.57 -11.75 5.93
C VAL A 14 -10.87 -11.16 5.37
N GLU A 15 -11.12 -9.88 5.66
CA GLU A 15 -12.28 -9.14 5.16
C GLU A 15 -12.04 -8.67 3.73
N ASN A 16 -12.88 -9.14 2.81
CA ASN A 16 -12.82 -8.80 1.39
C ASN A 16 -13.46 -7.42 1.13
N GLN A 17 -12.90 -6.38 1.75
CA GLN A 17 -13.32 -5.00 1.51
C GLN A 17 -12.81 -4.56 0.13
N LYS A 18 -13.69 -4.00 -0.70
CA LYS A 18 -13.29 -3.39 -1.97
C LYS A 18 -12.36 -2.21 -1.73
N LEU A 19 -11.09 -2.36 -2.11
CA LEU A 19 -10.10 -1.29 -2.07
C LEU A 19 -10.30 -0.31 -3.22
N GLN A 20 -10.05 0.98 -2.97
CA GLN A 20 -10.26 2.06 -3.93
C GLN A 20 -8.96 2.79 -4.22
N ILE A 21 -8.80 3.25 -5.46
CA ILE A 21 -7.70 4.14 -5.83
C ILE A 21 -8.14 5.58 -5.55
N HIS A 22 -7.30 6.33 -4.83
CA HIS A 22 -7.52 7.73 -4.48
C HIS A 22 -6.35 8.59 -4.96
N GLU A 23 -6.65 9.85 -5.25
CA GLU A 23 -5.65 10.86 -5.57
C GLU A 23 -5.48 11.80 -4.37
N SER A 24 -4.23 12.12 -4.04
CA SER A 24 -3.88 13.12 -3.03
C SER A 24 -3.01 14.21 -3.64
N LEU A 25 -3.21 15.46 -3.19
CA LEU A 25 -2.29 16.55 -3.45
C LEU A 25 -1.26 16.57 -2.32
N GLU A 26 -0.07 16.09 -2.60
CA GLU A 26 1.05 16.09 -1.67
C GLU A 26 1.97 17.28 -1.96
N VAL A 27 2.28 18.06 -0.93
CA VAL A 27 3.30 19.10 -1.03
C VAL A 27 4.66 18.45 -0.80
N GLY A 28 5.37 18.15 -1.88
CA GLY A 28 6.74 17.68 -1.81
C GLY A 28 7.70 18.83 -1.55
N HIS A 29 8.58 18.67 -0.57
CA HIS A 29 9.77 19.52 -0.43
C HIS A 29 10.84 19.02 -1.41
N LEU A 30 10.94 19.66 -2.57
CA LEU A 30 12.14 19.56 -3.41
C LEU A 30 13.05 20.73 -3.06
N HIS A 31 14.37 20.53 -3.16
CA HIS A 31 15.41 21.43 -2.65
C HIS A 31 15.08 22.93 -2.92
N PHE A 32 14.76 23.67 -1.86
CA PHE A 32 14.40 25.10 -1.84
C PHE A 32 13.15 25.55 -2.65
N GLU A 33 12.26 24.65 -3.08
CA GLU A 33 10.98 25.02 -3.70
C GLU A 33 9.84 24.04 -3.35
N TYR A 34 8.67 24.57 -3.01
CA TYR A 34 7.47 23.76 -2.79
C TYR A 34 6.94 23.24 -4.12
N SER A 35 6.76 21.93 -4.25
CA SER A 35 6.17 21.31 -5.44
C SER A 35 4.89 20.57 -5.06
N LEU A 36 3.78 20.91 -5.70
CA LEU A 36 2.54 20.13 -5.61
C LEU A 36 2.69 18.88 -6.48
N LYS A 37 2.69 17.71 -5.83
CA LYS A 37 2.68 16.42 -6.48
C LYS A 37 1.28 15.82 -6.35
N ARG A 38 0.81 15.20 -7.43
CA ARG A 38 -0.35 14.30 -7.36
C ARG A 38 0.18 12.91 -7.01
N GLY A 39 -0.12 12.45 -5.80
CA GLY A 39 0.11 11.08 -5.38
C GLY A 39 -1.11 10.22 -5.69
N ILE A 40 -0.89 9.02 -6.21
CA ILE A 40 -1.94 8.00 -6.37
C ILE A 40 -1.68 6.94 -5.30
N PHE A 41 -2.72 6.57 -4.55
CA PHE A 41 -2.60 5.56 -3.50
C PHE A 41 -3.85 4.67 -3.43
N VAL A 42 -3.71 3.52 -2.80
CA VAL A 42 -4.83 2.59 -2.56
C VAL A 42 -5.38 2.86 -1.17
N ALA A 43 -6.56 3.46 -1.07
CA ALA A 43 -7.19 3.75 0.19
C ALA A 43 -7.63 2.47 0.90
N GLY A 44 -7.25 2.35 2.18
CA GLY A 44 -7.59 1.21 3.03
C GLY A 44 -6.66 0.00 2.88
N LEU A 45 -5.63 0.07 2.02
CA LEU A 45 -4.60 -0.97 1.96
C LEU A 45 -3.83 -1.00 3.28
N ARG A 46 -3.65 -2.18 3.88
CA ARG A 46 -2.89 -2.33 5.11
C ARG A 46 -1.42 -1.99 4.90
N GLU A 47 -0.89 -1.14 5.77
CA GLU A 47 0.54 -0.84 5.87
C GLU A 47 1.07 -1.36 7.21
N GLU A 48 2.26 -1.95 7.20
CA GLU A 48 2.89 -2.52 8.39
C GLU A 48 4.31 -1.95 8.54
N ILE A 49 4.63 -1.42 9.73
CA ILE A 49 5.98 -0.96 10.04
C ILE A 49 6.81 -2.15 10.48
N VAL A 50 7.91 -2.40 9.76
CA VAL A 50 8.84 -3.51 10.02
C VAL A 50 10.19 -2.99 10.50
N ASN A 51 10.85 -3.77 11.36
CA ASN A 51 12.11 -3.40 11.99
C ASN A 51 13.29 -4.31 11.61
N ASN A 52 13.02 -5.42 10.92
CA ASN A 52 14.06 -6.35 10.46
C ASN A 52 13.59 -7.17 9.25
N ALA A 53 14.53 -7.88 8.63
CA ALA A 53 14.27 -8.69 7.43
C ALA A 53 13.35 -9.90 7.70
N GLU A 54 13.39 -10.46 8.91
CA GLU A 54 12.54 -11.60 9.28
C GLU A 54 11.06 -11.21 9.31
N GLN A 55 10.74 -10.02 9.82
CA GLN A 55 9.38 -9.47 9.81
C GLN A 55 8.86 -9.25 8.38
N VAL A 56 9.71 -8.74 7.47
CA VAL A 56 9.37 -8.63 6.04
C VAL A 56 9.08 -10.01 5.46
N PHE A 57 9.93 -10.99 5.74
CA PHE A 57 9.77 -12.35 5.23
C PHE A 57 8.48 -13.02 5.71
N ASN A 58 8.09 -12.79 6.97
CA ASN A 58 6.83 -13.31 7.51
C ASN A 58 5.60 -12.69 6.83
N LEU A 59 5.64 -11.39 6.48
CA LEU A 59 4.56 -10.74 5.73
C LEU A 59 4.41 -11.31 4.31
N ILE A 60 5.53 -11.61 3.64
CA ILE A 60 5.53 -12.23 2.31
C ILE A 60 4.85 -13.61 2.38
N LYS A 61 5.27 -14.47 3.31
CA LYS A 61 4.66 -15.79 3.51
C LYS A 61 3.17 -15.73 3.80
N ALA A 62 2.78 -14.82 4.70
CA ALA A 62 1.37 -14.62 5.05
C ALA A 62 0.54 -14.23 3.82
N GLY A 63 1.06 -13.36 2.95
CA GLY A 63 0.37 -12.95 1.72
C GLY A 63 0.35 -14.04 0.63
N GLU A 64 1.38 -14.89 0.56
CA GLU A 64 1.42 -16.04 -0.36
C GLU A 64 0.51 -17.20 0.08
N GLY A 65 0.07 -17.21 1.35
CA GLY A 65 -0.71 -18.31 1.93
C GLY A 65 0.12 -19.56 2.22
N LEU A 66 1.43 -19.41 2.49
CA LEU A 66 2.41 -20.49 2.69
C LEU A 66 2.92 -20.62 4.13
#